data_AF-A0A933AHQ3-F1
#
_entry.id   AF-A0A933AHQ3-F1
#
_cell.length_a   1.000
_cell.length_b   1.000
_cell.length_c   1.000
_cell.angle_alpha   90.00
_cell.angle_beta   90.00
_cell.angle_gamma   90.00
#
_symmetry.space_group_name_H-M   'P 1'
#
loop_
_entity.id
_entity.type
_entity.pdbx_description
1 polymer ?
#
loop_
_entity_poly.entity_id
_entity_poly.type
_entity_poly.pdbx_seq_one_letter_code
_entity_poly.pdbx_strand_id
1 'polypeptide(L)'
;MGCGQGACASSTIPPGKRILAKTQGLSCKGQSRAAAVAKQALQGLHVLEYGSFISAAYCCKLMADLGAEVIKIEPLEGGDEARWHGPFLW
;
A
#
# COMPACT_ATOMS: atom_id res chain seq x y z
N MET A 1 29.04 -8.18 38.93
CA MET A 1 29.55 -8.45 37.58
C MET A 1 28.38 -8.92 36.73
N GLY A 2 27.82 -8.23 35.74
CA GLY A 2 27.70 -6.83 35.40
C GLY A 2 26.37 -6.73 34.62
N CYS A 3 25.47 -5.83 35.00
CA CYS A 3 24.24 -5.55 34.26
C CYS A 3 24.35 -4.10 33.78
N GLY A 4 24.68 -3.92 32.51
CA GLY A 4 24.87 -2.61 31.88
C GLY A 4 23.55 -1.85 31.81
N GLN A 5 23.35 -0.94 32.77
CA GLN A 5 22.28 0.05 32.77
C GLN A 5 22.76 1.27 31.99
N GLY A 6 22.36 1.35 30.72
CA GLY A 6 22.28 2.62 30.00
C GLY A 6 21.05 3.39 30.47
N ALA A 7 21.11 3.88 31.71
CA ALA A 7 20.18 4.86 32.26
C ALA A 7 20.28 6.16 31.44
N CYS A 8 19.18 6.59 30.84
CA CYS A 8 18.34 7.65 31.40
C CYS A 8 19.11 8.95 31.73
N ALA A 9 18.94 9.91 30.81
CA ALA A 9 18.79 11.36 31.04
C ALA A 9 19.91 12.16 31.73
N SER A 10 20.63 12.96 30.94
CA SER A 10 20.78 14.39 31.25
C SER A 10 21.06 15.18 29.98
N SER A 11 20.02 15.82 29.46
CA SER A 11 20.08 16.86 28.45
C SER A 11 20.93 18.04 28.92
N THR A 12 22.12 18.22 28.37
CA THR A 12 22.82 19.51 28.43
C THR A 12 22.46 20.29 27.17
N ILE A 13 21.53 21.23 27.37
CA ILE A 13 20.87 22.06 26.39
C ILE A 13 21.82 23.19 25.93
N PRO A 14 22.03 23.44 24.62
CA PRO A 14 22.77 24.62 24.17
C PRO A 14 21.96 25.90 24.49
N PRO A 15 22.60 26.96 25.03
CA PRO A 15 21.89 28.19 25.37
C PRO A 15 21.52 28.92 24.09
N GLY A 16 20.23 29.05 23.77
CA GLY A 16 19.82 29.99 22.73
C GLY A 16 18.45 29.86 22.08
N LYS A 17 17.71 28.75 22.19
CA LYS A 17 16.33 28.68 21.66
C LYS A 17 15.39 28.00 22.65
N ARG A 18 14.57 28.83 23.27
CA ARG A 18 13.61 28.53 24.32
C ARG A 18 12.31 27.99 23.68
N ILE A 19 11.72 26.99 24.35
CA ILE A 19 10.27 26.68 24.49
C ILE A 19 9.41 26.44 23.23
N LEU A 20 8.80 25.26 23.12
CA LEU A 20 7.41 25.05 23.59
C LEU A 20 7.00 23.57 23.50
N ALA A 21 6.40 23.12 24.60
CA ALA A 21 5.73 21.86 24.91
C ALA A 21 5.05 21.11 23.75
N LYS A 22 5.02 19.76 23.81
CA LYS A 22 3.95 19.01 24.52
C LYS A 22 4.11 17.49 24.36
N THR A 23 4.16 16.78 25.49
CA THR A 23 3.73 15.39 25.60
C THR A 23 2.25 15.29 25.23
N GLN A 24 1.93 14.64 24.11
CA GLN A 24 0.61 14.13 23.77
C GLN A 24 0.89 12.85 22.95
N GLY A 25 0.60 11.64 23.39
CA GLY A 25 -0.75 11.24 23.78
C GLY A 25 -1.69 11.32 22.57
N LEU A 26 -1.46 10.55 21.51
CA LEU A 26 -2.53 10.18 20.57
C LEU A 26 -3.04 8.82 21.04
N SER A 27 -4.00 8.70 21.97
CA SER A 27 -5.39 9.18 21.92
C SER A 27 -6.08 8.76 20.62
N CYS A 28 -6.80 7.65 20.71
CA CYS A 28 -7.86 7.22 19.81
C CYS A 28 -8.99 8.25 19.78
N LYS A 29 -8.75 9.44 19.23
CA LYS A 29 -9.81 10.36 18.86
C LYS A 29 -10.33 9.94 17.49
N GLY A 30 -11.63 9.60 17.46
CA GLY A 30 -12.32 9.03 16.31
C GLY A 30 -11.89 9.64 14.99
N GLN A 31 -11.43 8.79 14.07
CA GLN A 31 -11.26 9.14 12.67
C GLN A 31 -12.67 9.15 12.05
N SER A 32 -13.37 10.26 12.24
CA SER A 32 -14.68 10.51 11.67
C SER A 32 -14.59 10.57 10.14
N ARG A 33 -14.88 9.43 9.48
CA ARG A 33 -15.49 9.22 8.15
C ARG A 33 -15.11 10.09 6.93
N ALA A 34 -14.04 10.87 6.96
CA ALA A 34 -13.56 11.61 5.79
C ALA A 34 -12.04 11.64 5.80
N ALA A 35 -11.43 10.48 5.53
CA ALA A 35 -10.04 10.49 5.06
C ALA A 35 -10.02 11.31 3.77
N ALA A 36 -9.18 12.36 3.73
CA ALA A 36 -8.76 13.03 2.51
C ALA A 36 -8.70 12.04 1.37
N VAL A 37 -9.26 12.34 0.17
CA VAL A 37 -9.29 11.45 -1.00
C VAL A 37 -8.03 10.60 -1.02
N ALA A 38 -8.15 9.40 -0.44
CA ALA A 38 -6.97 8.70 0.02
C ALA A 38 -6.36 8.15 -1.24
N LYS A 39 -5.15 8.61 -1.55
CA LYS A 39 -4.36 8.07 -2.67
C LYS A 39 -4.50 6.55 -2.61
N GLN A 40 -5.03 5.94 -3.68
CA GLN A 40 -5.34 4.51 -3.65
C GLN A 40 -4.04 3.73 -3.33
N ALA A 41 -4.16 2.60 -2.63
CA ALA A 41 -3.01 1.93 -2.01
C ALA A 41 -1.86 1.61 -3.00
N LEU A 42 -2.19 1.36 -4.28
CA LEU A 42 -1.23 1.04 -5.34
C LEU A 42 -1.13 2.13 -6.42
N GLN A 43 -1.58 3.35 -6.13
CA GLN A 43 -1.59 4.43 -7.12
C GLN A 43 -0.18 4.84 -7.56
N GLY A 44 0.06 4.78 -8.88
CA GLY A 44 1.34 5.11 -9.51
C GLY A 44 2.28 3.92 -9.69
N LEU A 45 1.82 2.69 -9.41
CA LEU A 45 2.52 1.47 -9.79
C LEU A 45 2.08 1.01 -11.18
N HIS A 46 3.04 0.64 -12.01
CA HIS A 46 2.82 -0.01 -13.29
C HIS A 46 3.12 -1.51 -13.14
N VAL A 47 2.15 -2.34 -13.49
CA VAL A 47 2.21 -3.80 -13.35
C VAL A 47 1.99 -4.43 -14.72
N LEU A 48 2.90 -5.30 -15.13
CA LEU A 48 2.76 -6.11 -16.33
C LEU A 48 2.19 -7.47 -15.95
N GLU A 49 0.99 -7.79 -16.44
CA GLU A 49 0.39 -9.11 -16.31
C GLU A 49 0.85 -9.99 -17.47
N TYR A 50 1.68 -10.99 -17.15
CA TYR A 50 2.09 -12.05 -18.07
C TYR A 50 1.66 -13.40 -17.50
N GLY A 51 0.37 -13.68 -17.60
CA GLY A 51 -0.22 -14.93 -17.15
C GLY A 51 -1.43 -15.28 -17.99
N SER A 52 -1.79 -16.56 -17.96
CA SER A 52 -2.93 -17.07 -18.69
C SER A 52 -4.02 -17.51 -17.73
N PHE A 53 -5.26 -17.53 -18.21
CA PHE A 53 -6.42 -18.02 -17.48
C PHE A 53 -6.74 -17.15 -16.23
N ILE A 54 -7.36 -17.73 -15.20
CA ILE A 54 -8.05 -16.97 -14.16
C ILE A 54 -7.14 -16.38 -13.08
N SER A 55 -6.10 -17.10 -12.64
CA SER A 55 -5.37 -16.72 -11.42
C SER A 55 -4.61 -15.40 -11.55
N ALA A 56 -3.89 -15.21 -12.65
CA ALA A 56 -3.12 -13.99 -12.91
C ALA A 56 -4.03 -12.79 -13.16
N ALA A 57 -5.06 -12.97 -14.01
CA ALA A 57 -6.04 -11.95 -14.32
C ALA A 57 -6.81 -11.49 -13.08
N TYR A 58 -7.17 -12.41 -12.17
CA TYR A 58 -7.86 -12.08 -10.93
C TYR A 58 -6.96 -11.30 -9.97
N CYS A 59 -5.71 -11.75 -9.79
CA CYS A 59 -4.74 -11.04 -8.96
C CYS A 59 -4.50 -9.61 -9.46
N CYS A 60 -4.29 -9.44 -10.77
CA CYS A 60 -4.04 -8.14 -11.36
C CYS A 60 -5.29 -7.26 -11.38
N LYS A 61 -6.48 -7.85 -11.51
CA LYS A 61 -7.74 -7.12 -11.33
C LYS A 61 -7.84 -6.47 -9.96
N LEU A 62 -7.49 -7.20 -8.88
CA LEU A 62 -7.46 -6.63 -7.53
C LEU A 62 -6.43 -5.50 -7.41
N MET A 63 -5.27 -5.63 -8.05
CA MET A 63 -4.25 -4.57 -8.05
C MET A 63 -4.74 -3.31 -8.77
N ALA A 64 -5.44 -3.46 -9.90
CA ALA A 64 -6.05 -2.35 -10.63
C ALA A 64 -7.14 -1.64 -9.80
N ASP A 65 -7.96 -2.40 -9.06
CA ASP A 65 -8.99 -1.84 -8.16
C ASP A 65 -8.37 -1.03 -7.01
N LEU A 66 -7.16 -1.39 -6.58
CA LEU A 66 -6.35 -0.64 -5.62
C LEU A 66 -5.56 0.52 -6.25
N GLY A 67 -5.75 0.82 -7.53
CA GLY A 67 -5.20 1.99 -8.23
C GLY A 67 -3.91 1.75 -9.00
N ALA A 68 -3.47 0.51 -9.18
CA ALA A 68 -2.34 0.19 -10.05
C ALA A 68 -2.73 0.32 -11.53
N GLU A 69 -1.78 0.74 -12.37
CA GLU A 69 -1.90 0.64 -13.82
C GLU A 69 -1.45 -0.76 -14.26
N VAL A 70 -2.39 -1.58 -14.72
CA VAL A 70 -2.12 -2.96 -15.13
C VAL A 70 -2.19 -3.06 -16.64
N ILE A 71 -1.12 -3.56 -17.27
CA ILE A 71 -1.07 -3.84 -18.70
C ILE A 71 -0.99 -5.35 -18.87
N LYS A 72 -2.01 -5.92 -19.51
CA LYS A 72 -2.04 -7.35 -19.83
C LYS A 72 -1.34 -7.62 -21.14
N ILE A 73 -0.36 -8.52 -21.10
CA ILE A 73 0.39 -8.97 -22.27
C ILE A 73 -0.17 -10.34 -22.66
N GLU A 74 -0.81 -10.39 -23.82
CA GLU A 74 -1.39 -11.63 -24.36
C GLU A 74 -0.59 -12.12 -25.57
N PRO A 75 -0.55 -13.44 -25.82
CA PRO A 75 -0.03 -13.99 -27.07
C PRO A 75 -0.73 -13.37 -28.29
N LEU A 76 0.03 -13.08 -29.34
CA LEU A 76 -0.49 -12.49 -30.58
C LEU A 76 -1.51 -13.41 -31.28
N GLU A 77 -1.28 -14.71 -31.20
CA GLU A 77 -2.17 -15.74 -31.76
C GLU A 77 -3.01 -16.32 -30.64
N GLY A 78 -4.34 -16.35 -30.82
CA GLY A 78 -5.26 -16.95 -29.86
C GLY A 78 -5.56 -16.13 -28.60
N GLY A 79 -4.73 -15.15 -28.23
CA GLY A 79 -4.94 -14.31 -27.04
C GLY A 79 -4.89 -15.11 -25.73
N ASP A 80 -5.48 -14.56 -24.67
CA ASP A 80 -5.59 -15.28 -23.39
C ASP A 80 -6.62 -16.42 -23.44
N GLU A 81 -6.26 -17.58 -22.85
CA GLU A 81 -7.09 -18.80 -22.84
C GLU A 81 -8.49 -18.53 -22.27
N ALA A 82 -8.60 -17.67 -21.25
CA ALA A 82 -9.88 -17.33 -20.63
C ALA A 82 -10.90 -16.72 -21.61
N ARG A 83 -10.46 -16.15 -22.75
CA ARG A 83 -11.36 -15.59 -23.78
C ARG A 83 -12.18 -16.67 -24.49
N TRP A 84 -11.69 -17.91 -24.48
CA TRP A 84 -12.33 -19.08 -25.07
C TRP A 84 -12.95 -19.99 -23.99
N HIS A 85 -13.11 -19.48 -22.78
CA HIS A 85 -13.82 -20.16 -21.71
C HIS A 85 -15.07 -19.36 -21.38
N GLY A 86 -16.22 -19.88 -21.80
CA GLY A 86 -17.51 -19.39 -21.37
C GLY A 86 -18.45 -20.53 -21.04
N PRO A 87 -19.63 -20.25 -20.49
CA PRO A 87 -20.81 -20.76 -21.14
C PRO A 87 -20.99 -19.99 -22.46
N PHE A 88 -20.69 -20.62 -23.60
CA PHE A 88 -21.09 -20.10 -24.92
C PHE A 88 -22.56 -20.44 -25.14
N LEU A 89 -23.44 -19.81 -24.36
CA LEU A 89 -24.86 -19.92 -24.63
C LEU A 89 -25.18 -19.00 -25.82
N TRP A 90 -25.88 -19.59 -26.79
CA TRP A 90 -26.27 -18.98 -28.06
C TRP A 90 -27.14 -17.73 -27.87
#